data_AF-A0A0F9JAV2-F1
#
_entry.id   AF-A0A0F9JAV2-F1
#
_cell.length_a   1.000
_cell.length_b   1.000
_cell.length_c   1.000
_cell.angle_alpha   90.00
_cell.angle_beta   90.00
_cell.angle_gamma   90.00
#
_symmetry.space_group_name_H-M   'P 1'
#
loop_
_entity.id
_entity.type
_entity.pdbx_description
1 polymer ?
#
loop_
_entity_poly.entity_id
_entity_poly.type
_entity_poly.pdbx_seq_one_letter_code
_entity_poly.pdbx_strand_id
1 'polypeptide(L)'
;MNKGTKFYNCDFQVHTPRDINWSGNKATLDTDRNQYAERFVLACREKNVNAVAITDHHDLTFFSYIKNAAQNEVDATGTPISDGKKLVVFPGIELTLSNPPCQALLILDANFPEDQFTRVLHKLSLEPSPAEN
;
A
#
# COMPACT_ATOMS: atom_id res chain seq x y z
N MET A 1 19.34 25.51 2.62
CA MET A 1 18.62 24.56 3.51
C MET A 1 17.33 25.21 3.97
N ASN A 2 16.17 24.62 3.66
CA ASN A 2 14.91 25.04 4.25
C ASN A 2 14.88 24.56 5.70
N LYS A 3 15.01 25.48 6.66
CA LYS A 3 15.04 25.22 8.11
C LYS A 3 13.65 25.33 8.77
N GLY A 4 12.58 25.20 7.99
CA GLY A 4 11.20 25.27 8.47
C GLY A 4 10.53 23.90 8.50
N THR A 5 9.42 23.81 9.21
CA THR A 5 8.53 22.64 9.22
C THR A 5 8.02 22.35 7.81
N LYS A 6 8.09 21.09 7.39
CA LYS A 6 7.45 20.60 6.17
C LYS A 6 6.22 19.78 6.55
N PHE A 7 5.14 20.01 5.84
CA PHE A 7 3.93 19.19 5.92
C PHE A 7 3.89 18.26 4.73
N TYR A 8 3.50 17.01 4.96
CA TYR A 8 3.36 15.98 3.96
C TYR A 8 1.92 15.49 3.97
N ASN A 9 1.31 15.42 2.79
CA ASN A 9 -0.04 14.90 2.65
C ASN A 9 0.03 13.37 2.62
N CYS A 10 -0.78 12.69 3.42
CA CYS A 10 -0.69 11.25 3.60
C CYS A 10 -2.09 10.61 3.64
N ASP A 11 -2.20 9.39 3.14
CA ASP A 11 -3.40 8.56 3.29
C ASP A 11 -3.04 7.19 3.85
N PHE A 12 -3.32 6.98 5.14
CA PHE A 12 -2.89 5.78 5.86
C PHE A 12 -3.99 4.73 6.03
N GLN A 13 -5.10 4.86 5.30
CA GLN A 13 -6.14 3.84 5.26
C GLN A 13 -6.58 3.63 3.80
N VAL A 14 -5.80 2.86 3.06
CA VAL A 14 -6.02 2.58 1.64
C VAL A 14 -6.32 1.10 1.43
N HIS A 15 -7.48 0.83 0.85
CA HIS A 15 -7.86 -0.49 0.32
C HIS A 15 -7.60 -0.58 -1.18
N THR A 16 -7.29 -1.78 -1.63
CA THR A 16 -6.97 -2.11 -3.02
C THR A 16 -8.01 -3.09 -3.58
N PRO A 17 -7.95 -3.40 -4.89
CA PRO A 17 -8.81 -4.42 -5.49
C PRO A 17 -8.71 -5.82 -4.90
N ARG A 18 -7.73 -6.08 -4.02
CA ARG A 18 -7.59 -7.33 -3.28
C ARG A 18 -8.47 -7.38 -2.03
N ASP A 19 -8.91 -6.23 -1.53
CA ASP A 19 -9.76 -6.16 -0.35
C ASP A 19 -11.05 -6.99 -0.53
N ILE A 20 -11.47 -7.68 0.54
CA ILE A 20 -12.66 -8.54 0.51
C ILE A 20 -13.95 -7.74 0.23
N ASN A 21 -13.98 -6.46 0.62
CA ASN A 21 -15.12 -5.57 0.44
C ASN A 21 -14.95 -4.64 -0.77
N TRP A 22 -13.96 -4.88 -1.65
CA TRP A 22 -13.72 -4.03 -2.81
C TRP A 22 -14.94 -3.98 -3.75
N SER A 23 -15.42 -2.78 -4.03
CA SER A 23 -16.46 -2.55 -5.02
C SER A 23 -15.82 -2.25 -6.39
N GLY A 24 -15.90 -3.19 -7.32
CA GLY A 24 -15.43 -3.02 -8.70
C GLY A 24 -14.71 -4.25 -9.23
N ASN A 25 -14.03 -4.09 -10.37
CA ASN A 25 -13.22 -5.17 -10.93
C ASN A 25 -12.04 -5.46 -10.01
N LYS A 26 -11.90 -6.72 -9.59
CA LYS A 26 -10.72 -7.21 -8.89
C LYS A 26 -9.54 -7.31 -9.86
N ALA A 27 -8.33 -7.13 -9.33
CA ALA A 27 -7.08 -7.34 -10.05
C ALA A 27 -6.49 -8.70 -9.64
N THR A 28 -6.92 -9.76 -10.33
CA THR A 28 -6.58 -11.14 -9.96
C THR A 28 -5.22 -11.56 -10.53
N LEU A 29 -4.86 -11.06 -11.72
CA LEU A 29 -3.58 -11.34 -12.38
C LEU A 29 -2.52 -10.30 -12.01
N ASP A 30 -1.25 -10.71 -12.00
CA ASP A 30 -0.10 -9.83 -11.73
C ASP A 30 -0.04 -8.64 -12.69
N THR A 31 -0.42 -8.83 -13.95
CA THR A 31 -0.49 -7.76 -14.95
C THR A 31 -1.51 -6.69 -14.56
N ASP A 32 -2.67 -7.10 -14.06
CA ASP A 32 -3.75 -6.18 -13.67
C ASP A 32 -3.38 -5.44 -12.38
N ARG A 33 -2.70 -6.12 -11.46
CA ARG A 33 -2.19 -5.54 -10.21
C ARG A 33 -1.13 -4.48 -10.49
N ASN A 34 -0.18 -4.77 -11.38
CA ASN A 34 0.83 -3.79 -11.82
C ASN A 34 0.19 -2.57 -12.49
N GLN A 35 -0.75 -2.78 -13.42
CA GLN A 35 -1.47 -1.67 -14.08
C GLN A 35 -2.30 -0.83 -13.10
N TYR A 36 -2.91 -1.44 -12.09
CA TYR A 36 -3.58 -0.70 -11.04
C TYR A 36 -2.58 0.09 -10.19
N ALA A 37 -1.48 -0.54 -9.78
CA ALA A 37 -0.45 0.09 -8.95
C ALA A 37 0.17 1.33 -9.61
N GLU A 38 0.50 1.25 -10.91
CA GLU A 38 1.02 2.39 -11.69
C GLU A 38 0.01 3.56 -11.72
N ARG A 39 -1.27 3.27 -12.02
CA ARG A 39 -2.32 4.29 -12.03
C ARG A 39 -2.56 4.89 -10.64
N PHE A 40 -2.48 4.07 -9.60
CA PHE A 40 -2.63 4.50 -8.21
C PHE A 40 -1.52 5.47 -7.81
N VAL A 41 -0.26 5.15 -8.12
CA VAL A 41 0.90 6.01 -7.85
C VAL A 41 0.79 7.33 -8.62
N LEU A 42 0.44 7.28 -9.91
CA LEU A 42 0.20 8.49 -10.71
C LEU A 42 -0.89 9.37 -10.08
N ALA A 43 -2.01 8.78 -9.67
CA ALA A 43 -3.09 9.52 -9.01
C ALA A 43 -2.66 10.14 -7.68
N CYS A 44 -1.80 9.47 -6.90
CA CYS A 44 -1.21 10.04 -5.69
C CYS A 44 -0.35 11.27 -6.00
N ARG A 45 0.49 11.19 -7.05
CA ARG A 45 1.32 12.31 -7.51
C ARG A 45 0.47 13.52 -7.93
N GLU A 46 -0.56 13.30 -8.74
CA GLU A 46 -1.47 14.37 -9.19
C GLU A 46 -2.19 15.05 -8.02
N LYS A 47 -2.49 14.29 -6.95
CA LYS A 47 -3.11 14.79 -5.71
C LYS A 47 -2.11 15.28 -4.67
N ASN A 48 -0.80 15.30 -4.99
CA ASN A 48 0.28 15.64 -4.06
C ASN A 48 0.29 14.81 -2.77
N VAL A 49 -0.16 13.55 -2.81
CA VAL A 49 -0.02 12.58 -1.71
C VAL A 49 1.43 12.11 -1.67
N ASN A 50 2.07 12.23 -0.52
CA ASN A 50 3.49 11.95 -0.31
C ASN A 50 3.74 10.59 0.34
N ALA A 51 2.76 10.08 1.08
CA ALA A 51 2.84 8.75 1.66
C ALA A 51 1.48 8.07 1.74
N VAL A 52 1.47 6.74 1.62
CA VAL A 52 0.29 5.92 1.80
C VAL A 52 0.58 4.69 2.64
N ALA A 53 -0.43 4.16 3.33
CA ALA A 53 -0.38 2.82 3.91
C ALA A 53 -1.42 1.94 3.21
N ILE A 54 -0.98 0.81 2.66
CA ILE A 54 -1.86 -0.17 2.03
C ILE A 54 -2.38 -1.08 3.14
N THR A 55 -3.67 -1.01 3.44
CA THR A 55 -4.30 -1.59 4.63
C THR A 55 -5.50 -2.44 4.25
N ASP A 56 -5.31 -3.38 3.32
CA ASP A 56 -6.34 -4.36 2.98
C ASP A 56 -6.73 -5.19 4.23
N HIS A 57 -7.97 -5.69 4.25
CA HIS A 57 -8.48 -6.52 5.34
C HIS A 57 -7.67 -7.82 5.43
N HIS A 58 -6.88 -7.92 6.50
CA HIS A 58 -6.04 -9.10 6.84
C HIS A 58 -5.08 -9.54 5.71
N ASP A 59 -4.70 -8.64 4.80
CA ASP A 59 -3.89 -8.97 3.62
C ASP A 59 -2.80 -7.92 3.38
N LEU A 60 -1.65 -8.37 2.85
CA LEU A 60 -0.47 -7.54 2.55
C LEU A 60 0.01 -7.69 1.11
N THR A 61 -0.64 -8.51 0.28
CA THR A 61 -0.13 -8.87 -1.05
C THR A 61 0.00 -7.65 -1.96
N PHE A 62 -0.95 -6.71 -1.91
CA PHE A 62 -0.97 -5.59 -2.86
C PHE A 62 0.12 -4.55 -2.57
N PHE A 63 0.66 -4.52 -1.35
CA PHE A 63 1.74 -3.63 -0.95
C PHE A 63 2.93 -3.69 -1.90
N SER A 64 3.42 -4.90 -2.24
CA SER A 64 4.62 -5.06 -3.06
C SER A 64 4.43 -4.47 -4.47
N TYR A 65 3.24 -4.60 -5.06
CA TYR A 65 2.95 -4.00 -6.37
C TYR A 65 2.98 -2.47 -6.33
N ILE A 66 2.34 -1.86 -5.33
CA ILE A 66 2.31 -0.40 -5.19
C ILE A 66 3.69 0.16 -4.82
N LYS A 67 4.43 -0.51 -3.94
CA LYS A 67 5.81 -0.14 -3.62
C LYS A 67 6.71 -0.20 -4.86
N ASN A 68 6.62 -1.26 -5.64
CA ASN A 68 7.40 -1.39 -6.88
C ASN A 68 7.03 -0.31 -7.89
N ALA A 69 5.74 0.00 -8.07
CA ALA A 69 5.29 1.08 -8.93
C ALA A 69 5.83 2.45 -8.46
N ALA A 70 5.82 2.73 -7.16
CA ALA A 70 6.37 3.96 -6.58
C ALA A 70 7.90 4.07 -6.75
N GLN A 71 8.62 2.94 -6.68
CA GLN A 71 10.07 2.90 -6.88
C GLN A 71 10.48 3.11 -8.34
N ASN A 72 9.67 2.60 -9.28
CA ASN A 72 9.91 2.65 -10.72
C ASN A 72 9.23 3.83 -11.42
N GLU A 73 8.60 4.72 -10.66
CA GLU A 73 7.90 5.88 -11.19
C GLU A 73 8.84 6.80 -12.00
N VAL A 74 8.35 7.24 -13.16
CA VAL A 74 9.02 8.19 -14.05
C VAL A 74 8.15 9.43 -14.27
N ASP A 75 8.78 10.55 -14.62
CA ASP A 75 8.08 11.76 -15.05
C ASP A 75 7.64 11.69 -16.52
N ALA A 76 7.02 12.78 -17.01
CA ALA A 76 6.53 12.89 -18.38
C ALA A 76 7.63 12.76 -19.47
N THR A 77 8.91 12.88 -19.09
CA THR A 77 10.05 12.71 -19.99
C THR A 77 10.64 11.30 -19.94
N GLY A 78 10.08 10.42 -19.10
CA GLY A 78 10.63 9.09 -18.83
C GLY A 78 11.81 9.10 -17.85
N THR A 79 12.06 10.23 -17.17
CA THR A 79 13.14 10.33 -16.19
C THR A 79 12.64 9.81 -14.83
N PRO A 80 13.39 8.92 -14.14
CA PRO A 80 13.01 8.45 -12.81
C PRO A 80 12.79 9.60 -11.82
N ILE A 81 11.71 9.51 -11.06
CA ILE A 81 11.45 10.46 -9.97
C ILE A 81 12.60 10.39 -8.95
N SER A 82 13.06 11.54 -8.46
CA SER A 82 14.11 11.57 -7.44
C SER A 82 13.64 10.96 -6.12
N ASP A 83 14.53 10.27 -5.40
CA ASP A 83 14.13 9.48 -4.22
C ASP A 83 13.37 10.28 -3.16
N GLY A 84 13.73 11.54 -2.93
CA GLY A 84 13.02 12.41 -1.98
C GLY A 84 11.63 12.89 -2.43
N LYS A 85 11.20 12.53 -3.65
CA LYS A 85 9.89 12.87 -4.24
C LYS A 85 9.07 11.62 -4.61
N LYS A 86 9.60 10.42 -4.42
CA LYS A 86 8.85 9.17 -4.63
C LYS A 86 7.78 9.04 -3.56
N LEU A 87 6.66 8.41 -3.90
CA LEU A 87 5.63 8.05 -2.94
C LEU A 87 6.21 7.06 -1.91
N VAL A 88 6.07 7.37 -0.62
CA VAL A 88 6.43 6.43 0.45
C VAL A 88 5.25 5.48 0.68
N VAL A 89 5.48 4.19 0.56
CA VAL A 89 4.45 3.16 0.72
C VAL A 89 4.74 2.38 1.99
N PHE A 90 3.80 2.37 2.92
CA PHE A 90 3.86 1.61 4.16
C PHE A 90 3.04 0.30 4.03
N PRO A 91 3.57 -0.84 4.47
CA PRO A 91 2.77 -2.05 4.59
C PRO A 91 1.85 -1.93 5.80
N GLY A 92 0.56 -2.21 5.63
CA GLY A 92 -0.40 -2.19 6.72
C GLY A 92 -1.49 -3.24 6.58
N ILE A 93 -2.25 -3.40 7.65
CA ILE A 93 -3.36 -4.35 7.73
C ILE A 93 -4.51 -3.66 8.46
N GLU A 94 -5.71 -3.72 7.89
CA GLU A 94 -6.92 -3.44 8.66
C GLU A 94 -7.37 -4.70 9.40
N LEU A 95 -7.37 -4.63 10.74
CA LEU A 95 -7.66 -5.72 11.67
C LEU A 95 -9.09 -5.63 12.16
N THR A 96 -9.81 -6.75 12.18
CA THR A 96 -11.13 -6.86 12.81
C THR A 96 -10.94 -7.48 14.19
N LEU A 97 -11.17 -6.69 15.24
CA LEU A 97 -11.12 -7.14 16.63
C LEU A 97 -12.53 -7.55 17.07
N SER A 98 -12.65 -8.65 17.82
CA SER A 98 -13.94 -9.21 18.21
C SER A 98 -14.43 -8.78 19.60
N ASN A 99 -13.54 -8.30 20.48
CA ASN A 99 -13.91 -7.90 21.84
C ASN A 99 -13.05 -6.73 22.39
N PRO A 100 -13.56 -5.48 22.40
CA PRO A 100 -14.82 -5.06 21.79
C PRO A 100 -14.78 -5.17 20.26
N PRO A 101 -15.93 -5.31 19.56
CA PRO A 101 -15.98 -5.24 18.11
C PRO A 101 -15.49 -3.90 17.58
N CYS A 102 -14.34 -3.86 16.90
CA CYS A 102 -13.82 -2.66 16.25
C CYS A 102 -12.82 -2.99 15.13
N GLN A 103 -12.51 -1.99 14.30
CA GLN A 103 -11.42 -2.04 13.33
C GLN A 103 -10.18 -1.33 13.89
N ALA A 104 -9.00 -1.85 13.57
CA ALA A 104 -7.73 -1.24 13.94
C ALA A 104 -6.73 -1.31 12.78
N LEU A 105 -5.98 -0.23 12.57
CA LEU A 105 -4.89 -0.20 11.58
C LEU A 105 -3.58 -0.60 12.24
N LEU A 106 -2.94 -1.64 11.71
CA LEU A 106 -1.54 -1.95 11.97
C LEU A 106 -0.72 -1.47 10.79
N ILE A 107 0.19 -0.53 11.00
CA ILE A 107 1.10 -0.03 9.95
C ILE A 107 2.53 -0.33 10.39
N LEU A 108 3.27 -1.01 9.53
CA LEU A 108 4.68 -1.34 9.71
C LEU A 108 5.55 -0.26 9.06
N ASP A 109 6.82 -0.18 9.44
CA ASP A 109 7.76 0.74 8.79
C ASP A 109 7.84 0.47 7.27
N ALA A 110 8.00 1.52 6.46
CA ALA A 110 8.05 1.42 5.00
C ALA A 110 9.22 0.54 4.48
N ASN A 111 10.23 0.32 5.32
CA ASN A 111 11.38 -0.55 5.04
C ASN A 111 11.29 -1.91 5.75
N PHE A 112 10.15 -2.26 6.34
CA PHE A 112 9.95 -3.56 6.97
C PHE A 112 10.19 -4.69 5.95
N PRO A 113 10.92 -5.76 6.31
CA PRO A 113 11.25 -6.83 5.36
C PRO A 113 10.01 -7.62 4.91
N GLU A 114 9.78 -7.70 3.59
CA GLU A 114 8.60 -8.35 3.00
C GLU A 114 8.56 -9.87 3.26
N ASP A 115 9.72 -10.51 3.41
CA ASP A 115 9.86 -11.92 3.78
C ASP A 115 9.35 -12.22 5.20
N GLN A 116 9.11 -11.20 6.02
CA GLN A 116 8.55 -11.33 7.37
C GLN A 116 7.03 -11.14 7.41
N PHE A 117 6.36 -10.77 6.31
CA PHE A 117 4.91 -10.53 6.32
C PHE A 117 4.09 -11.75 6.73
N THR A 118 4.41 -12.94 6.20
CA THR A 118 3.75 -14.18 6.62
C THR A 118 3.90 -14.42 8.12
N ARG A 119 5.05 -14.07 8.71
CA ARG A 119 5.28 -14.19 10.15
C ARG A 119 4.43 -13.21 10.95
N VAL A 120 4.22 -11.98 10.45
CA VAL A 120 3.32 -11.00 11.07
C VAL A 120 1.88 -11.54 11.07
N LEU A 121 1.38 -12.00 9.93
CA LEU A 121 0.03 -12.55 9.81
C LEU A 121 -0.18 -13.75 10.74
N HIS A 122 0.75 -14.71 10.76
CA HIS A 122 0.70 -15.84 11.68
C HIS A 122 0.71 -15.41 13.15
N LYS A 123 1.48 -14.38 13.52
CA LYS A 123 1.53 -13.88 14.90
C LYS A 123 0.22 -13.27 15.35
N LEU A 124 -0.55 -12.74 14.40
CA LEU A 124 -1.90 -12.19 14.61
C LEU A 124 -3.01 -13.25 14.45
N SER A 125 -2.64 -14.51 14.15
CA SER A 125 -3.59 -15.59 13.85
C SER A 125 -4.54 -15.25 12.70
N LEU A 126 -4.01 -14.55 11.69
CA LEU A 126 -4.73 -14.19 10.47
C LEU A 126 -4.34 -15.11 9.33
N GLU A 127 -5.35 -15.59 8.61
CA GLU A 127 -5.19 -16.25 7.32
C GLU A 127 -5.40 -15.20 6.22
N PRO A 128 -4.41 -14.94 5.34
CA PRO A 128 -4.60 -14.02 4.24
C PRO A 128 -5.68 -14.52 3.26
N SER A 129 -6.20 -13.60 2.45
CA SER A 129 -7.21 -13.97 1.44
C SER A 129 -6.63 -15.03 0.49
N PRO A 130 -7.44 -16.02 0.04
CA PRO A 130 -6.96 -17.08 -0.84
C PRO A 130 -6.22 -16.52 -2.06
N ALA A 131 -5.24 -17.28 -2.57
CA ALA A 131 -4.67 -16.97 -3.87
C ALA A 131 -5.80 -17.02 -4.91
N GLU A 132 -5.99 -15.92 -5.63
CA GLU A 132 -6.92 -15.87 -6.76
C GLU A 132 -6.23 -16.58 -7.94
N ASN A 133 -6.85 -17.66 -8.44
CA ASN A 133 -6.39 -18.41 -9.61
C ASN A 133 -6.60 -17.61 -10.90
#